data_AF-A0A7C1ZB93-F1
#
_entry.id   AF-A0A7C1ZB93-F1
#
_cell.length_a   1.000
_cell.length_b   1.000
_cell.length_c   1.000
_cell.angle_alpha   90.00
_cell.angle_beta   90.00
_cell.angle_gamma   90.00
#
_symmetry.space_group_name_H-M   'P 1'
#
loop_
_entity.id
_entity.type
_entity.pdbx_description
1 polymer ?
#
loop_
_entity_poly.entity_id
_entity_poly.type
_entity_poly.pdbx_seq_one_letter_code
_entity_poly.pdbx_strand_id
1 'polypeptide(L)'
;MESQENGYHISFFKPTTEIARLNRNIIVFLVCIWTVAIFGFQIALKVLGKPTPEPAYLEFEQVWEQLLDGNATEVQMQVFAQATLSVLGKNFIDTDSRKALDNGLSRSLFLLAGPEEGARIKEKVAEFENLKSRIVNITDPEYIKADKELESLAAPILGLSPKDVRSTLISIELSSSMMDELTQDSREAIPAAMSLYLIHPQSFLTDGRFLGFPFHYFYTSIFLLVLFVGLCWMYCIRTDRRDARLGIKEV
;
A
#
# COMPACT_ATOMS: atom_id res chain seq x y z
N MET A 1 46.22 -36.26 34.88
CA MET A 1 46.61 -36.21 33.45
C MET A 1 45.45 -36.78 32.67
N GLU A 2 44.43 -35.99 32.38
CA GLU A 2 44.34 -34.96 31.33
C GLU A 2 43.74 -35.50 30.02
N SER A 3 42.74 -34.74 29.56
CA SER A 3 42.17 -34.64 28.21
C SER A 3 41.30 -35.78 27.67
N GLN A 4 40.04 -35.86 28.11
CA GLN A 4 38.96 -36.53 27.36
C GLN A 4 37.65 -35.72 27.29
N GLU A 5 37.71 -34.38 27.30
CA GLU A 5 36.50 -33.53 27.22
C GLU A 5 36.52 -32.44 26.12
N ASN A 6 37.36 -32.57 25.10
CA ASN A 6 37.33 -31.66 23.93
C ASN A 6 36.69 -32.28 22.69
N GLY A 7 35.70 -33.16 22.88
CA GLY A 7 34.98 -33.81 21.79
C GLY A 7 33.90 -32.89 21.20
N TYR A 8 34.10 -32.44 19.96
CA TYR A 8 33.07 -31.87 19.07
C TYR A 8 32.43 -30.52 19.47
N HIS A 9 33.22 -29.53 19.90
CA HIS A 9 32.78 -28.13 19.79
C HIS A 9 32.87 -27.66 18.32
N ILE A 10 31.87 -28.00 17.51
CA ILE A 10 31.68 -27.44 16.16
C ILE A 10 30.92 -26.12 16.31
N SER A 11 31.64 -25.00 16.30
CA SER A 11 31.03 -23.66 16.29
C SER A 11 31.14 -23.05 14.90
N PHE A 12 30.03 -22.56 14.36
CA PHE A 12 30.02 -21.77 13.11
C PHE A 12 30.82 -20.47 13.26
N PHE A 13 30.70 -19.80 14.42
CA PHE A 13 31.35 -18.52 14.68
C PHE A 13 32.81 -18.67 15.12
N LYS A 14 33.16 -19.79 15.77
CA LYS A 14 34.53 -20.12 16.18
C LYS A 14 34.94 -21.50 15.65
N PRO A 15 35.13 -21.67 14.34
CA PRO A 15 35.45 -22.97 13.75
C PRO A 15 36.87 -23.41 14.14
N THR A 16 36.93 -24.52 14.87
CA THR A 16 38.17 -25.11 15.39
C THR A 16 38.86 -25.99 14.36
N THR A 17 38.09 -26.70 13.51
CA THR A 17 38.61 -27.59 12.45
C THR A 17 38.72 -26.87 11.10
N GLU A 18 39.62 -27.35 10.24
CA GLU A 18 39.78 -26.82 8.88
C GLU A 18 38.50 -26.97 8.04
N ILE A 19 37.83 -28.11 8.15
CA ILE A 19 36.55 -28.40 7.50
C ILE A 19 35.48 -27.38 7.93
N ALA A 20 35.37 -27.11 9.23
CA ALA A 20 34.40 -26.14 9.74
C ALA A 20 34.70 -24.71 9.24
N ARG A 21 35.98 -24.32 9.12
CA ARG A 21 36.37 -23.02 8.55
C ARG A 21 35.96 -22.91 7.08
N LEU A 22 36.21 -23.96 6.31
CA LEU A 22 35.89 -24.00 4.89
C LEU A 22 34.39 -23.97 4.62
N ASN A 23 33.59 -24.71 5.41
CA ASN A 23 32.13 -24.70 5.32
C ASN A 23 31.56 -23.35 5.73
N ARG A 24 32.04 -22.76 6.83
CA ARG A 24 31.67 -21.39 7.23
C ARG A 24 31.91 -20.40 6.10
N ASN A 25 33.09 -20.44 5.46
CA ASN A 25 33.42 -19.49 4.40
C ASN A 25 32.50 -19.64 3.17
N ILE A 26 32.12 -20.87 2.78
CA ILE A 26 31.11 -21.05 1.72
C ILE A 26 29.77 -20.45 2.16
N ILE A 27 29.29 -20.81 3.35
CA ILE A 27 28.00 -20.35 3.86
C ILE A 27 27.96 -18.82 3.88
N VAL A 28 28.99 -18.17 4.44
CA VAL A 28 29.09 -16.70 4.48
C VAL A 28 29.04 -16.12 3.06
N PHE A 29 29.79 -16.69 2.11
CA PHE A 29 29.78 -16.23 0.73
C PHE A 29 28.39 -16.36 0.07
N LEU A 30 27.69 -17.47 0.27
CA LEU A 30 26.34 -17.68 -0.27
C LEU A 30 25.33 -16.71 0.36
N VAL A 31 25.41 -16.51 1.68
CA VAL A 31 24.58 -15.54 2.40
C VAL A 31 24.84 -14.12 1.91
N CYS A 32 26.09 -13.75 1.62
CA CYS A 32 26.42 -12.45 1.02
C CYS A 32 25.76 -12.28 -0.36
N ILE A 33 25.80 -13.28 -1.23
CA ILE A 33 25.10 -13.23 -2.54
C ILE A 33 23.60 -13.02 -2.35
N TRP A 34 22.99 -13.83 -1.48
CA TRP A 34 21.56 -13.74 -1.20
C TRP A 34 21.16 -12.38 -0.62
N THR A 35 21.94 -11.87 0.33
CA THR A 35 21.77 -10.54 0.93
C THR A 35 21.85 -9.44 -0.13
N VAL A 36 22.86 -9.49 -1.01
CA VAL A 36 23.00 -8.51 -2.10
C VAL A 36 21.83 -8.61 -3.09
N ALA A 37 21.36 -9.81 -3.42
CA ALA A 37 20.21 -9.97 -4.31
C ALA A 37 18.94 -9.36 -3.72
N ILE A 38 18.68 -9.58 -2.43
CA ILE A 38 17.49 -9.01 -1.76
C ILE A 38 17.63 -7.51 -1.58
N PHE A 39 18.62 -7.07 -0.80
CA PHE A 39 18.73 -5.67 -0.41
C PHE A 39 19.22 -4.80 -1.55
N GLY A 40 20.10 -5.31 -2.41
CA GLY A 40 20.55 -4.60 -3.60
C GLY A 40 19.40 -4.30 -4.56
N PHE A 41 18.45 -5.23 -4.70
CA PHE A 41 17.24 -4.96 -5.50
C PHE A 41 16.35 -3.90 -4.86
N GLN A 42 16.11 -3.97 -3.54
CA GLN A 42 15.33 -2.94 -2.83
C GLN A 42 15.97 -1.56 -2.91
N ILE A 43 17.30 -1.49 -2.77
CA ILE A 43 18.06 -0.25 -2.95
C ILE A 43 17.94 0.24 -4.40
N ALA A 44 18.05 -0.64 -5.39
CA ALA A 44 17.91 -0.29 -6.79
C ALA A 44 16.52 0.31 -7.09
N LEU A 45 15.45 -0.29 -6.55
CA LEU A 45 14.09 0.27 -6.67
C LEU A 45 14.00 1.69 -6.11
N LYS A 46 14.61 1.93 -4.94
CA LYS A 46 14.59 3.25 -4.30
C LYS A 46 15.43 4.30 -5.04
N VAL A 47 16.60 3.91 -5.55
CA VAL A 47 17.53 4.83 -6.23
C VAL A 47 17.07 5.16 -7.65
N LEU A 48 16.50 4.18 -8.36
CA LEU A 48 16.06 4.35 -9.74
C LEU A 48 14.64 4.90 -9.85
N GLY A 49 13.88 4.88 -8.75
CA GLY A 49 12.52 5.40 -8.69
C GLY A 49 12.47 6.91 -8.91
N LYS A 50 11.62 7.33 -9.84
CA LYS A 50 11.26 8.74 -10.07
C LYS A 50 9.86 8.99 -9.54
N PRO A 51 9.59 10.16 -8.94
CA PRO A 51 8.24 10.49 -8.49
C PRO A 51 7.34 10.63 -9.73
N THR A 52 6.36 9.73 -9.84
CA THR A 52 5.38 9.75 -10.92
C THR A 52 3.98 9.90 -10.32
N PRO A 53 3.25 10.98 -10.66
CA PRO A 53 1.88 11.17 -10.19
C PRO A 53 0.90 10.25 -10.92
N GLU A 54 -0.09 9.75 -10.18
CA GLU A 54 -1.27 9.12 -10.76
C GLU A 54 -2.16 10.15 -11.49
N PRO A 55 -3.00 9.74 -12.46
CA PRO A 55 -3.93 10.64 -13.15
C PRO A 55 -4.81 11.45 -12.18
N ALA A 56 -5.29 10.83 -11.10
CA ALA A 56 -6.12 11.50 -10.09
C ALA A 56 -5.40 12.66 -9.39
N TYR A 57 -4.07 12.60 -9.24
CA TYR A 57 -3.30 13.70 -8.65
C TYR A 57 -3.25 14.91 -9.59
N LEU A 58 -3.05 14.66 -10.88
CA LEU A 58 -3.01 15.70 -11.90
C LEU A 58 -4.36 16.40 -12.04
N GLU A 59 -5.45 15.64 -11.95
CA GLU A 59 -6.81 16.16 -11.93
C GLU A 59 -7.09 17.00 -10.68
N PHE A 60 -6.68 16.51 -9.50
CA PHE A 60 -6.76 17.24 -8.23
C PHE A 60 -6.02 18.58 -8.28
N GLU A 61 -4.76 18.57 -8.75
CA GLU A 61 -3.89 19.75 -8.80
C GLU A 61 -4.50 20.87 -9.66
N GLN A 62 -5.23 20.51 -10.72
CA GLN A 62 -5.89 21.48 -11.61
C GLN A 62 -7.11 22.16 -10.97
N VAL A 63 -7.78 21.52 -10.01
CA VAL A 63 -9.05 22.00 -9.44
C VAL A 63 -8.91 22.58 -8.03
N TRP A 64 -7.82 22.29 -7.34
CA TRP A 64 -7.65 22.64 -5.92
C TRP A 64 -7.74 24.14 -5.64
N GLU A 65 -7.03 24.97 -6.40
CA GLU A 65 -7.05 26.43 -6.20
C GLU A 65 -8.47 27.00 -6.42
N GLN A 66 -9.19 26.51 -7.42
CA GLN A 66 -10.56 26.96 -7.72
C GLN A 66 -11.53 26.62 -6.58
N LEU A 67 -11.30 25.51 -5.87
CA LEU A 67 -12.08 25.12 -4.69
C LEU A 67 -11.83 26.04 -3.51
N LEU A 68 -10.55 26.41 -3.27
CA LEU A 68 -10.19 27.32 -2.19
C LEU A 68 -10.78 28.72 -2.39
N ASP A 69 -10.80 29.19 -3.64
CA ASP A 69 -11.36 30.49 -4.02
C ASP A 69 -12.90 30.50 -4.04
N GLY A 70 -13.55 29.34 -3.90
CA GLY A 70 -15.01 29.21 -3.99
C GLY A 70 -15.57 29.39 -5.40
N ASN A 71 -14.71 29.33 -6.43
CA ASN A 71 -15.06 29.53 -7.84
C ASN A 71 -15.15 28.21 -8.62
N ALA A 72 -14.98 27.06 -7.95
CA ALA A 72 -15.06 25.76 -8.59
C ALA A 72 -16.43 25.50 -9.20
N THR A 73 -16.43 25.08 -10.47
CA THR A 73 -17.62 24.58 -11.16
C THR A 73 -18.06 23.23 -10.59
N GLU A 74 -19.31 22.83 -10.87
CA GLU A 74 -19.84 21.52 -10.50
C GLU A 74 -18.92 20.37 -10.95
N VAL A 75 -18.46 20.42 -12.20
CA VAL A 75 -17.56 19.40 -12.75
C VAL A 75 -16.22 19.37 -11.99
N GLN A 76 -15.67 20.52 -11.63
CA GLN A 76 -14.41 20.59 -10.87
C GLN A 76 -14.57 20.04 -9.44
N MET A 77 -15.70 20.32 -8.79
CA MET A 77 -16.04 19.73 -7.49
C MET A 77 -16.20 18.21 -7.57
N GLN A 78 -16.81 17.69 -8.62
CA GLN A 78 -16.91 16.24 -8.87
C GLN A 78 -15.54 15.61 -9.09
N VAL A 79 -14.68 16.23 -9.90
CA VAL A 79 -13.29 15.78 -10.12
C VAL A 79 -12.53 15.69 -8.80
N PHE A 80 -12.64 16.71 -7.95
CA PHE A 80 -12.03 16.70 -6.63
C PHE A 80 -12.56 15.58 -5.73
N ALA A 81 -13.88 15.40 -5.67
CA ALA A 81 -14.48 14.34 -4.87
C ALA A 81 -14.04 12.95 -5.35
N GLN A 82 -13.94 12.76 -6.67
CA GLN A 82 -13.46 11.53 -7.28
C GLN A 82 -11.99 11.25 -6.98
N ALA A 83 -11.12 12.25 -7.04
CA ALA A 83 -9.72 12.13 -6.65
C ALA A 83 -9.60 11.80 -5.15
N THR A 84 -10.42 12.44 -4.32
CA THR A 84 -10.47 12.22 -2.86
C THR A 84 -10.88 10.78 -2.53
N LEU A 85 -11.92 10.27 -3.19
CA LEU A 85 -12.34 8.87 -3.07
C LEU A 85 -11.28 7.88 -3.54
N SER A 86 -10.50 8.21 -4.58
CA SER A 86 -9.38 7.38 -5.02
C SER A 86 -8.29 7.24 -3.95
N VAL A 87 -8.09 8.27 -3.12
CA VAL A 87 -7.19 8.18 -1.95
C VAL A 87 -7.86 7.43 -0.81
N LEU A 88 -9.09 7.77 -0.44
CA LEU A 88 -9.84 7.15 0.67
C LEU A 88 -10.00 5.63 0.52
N GLY A 89 -10.10 5.14 -0.72
CA GLY A 89 -10.12 3.72 -1.03
C GLY A 89 -8.80 2.97 -0.81
N LYS A 90 -7.70 3.66 -0.48
CA LYS A 90 -6.42 3.01 -0.15
C LYS A 90 -6.46 2.49 1.29
N ASN A 91 -5.99 1.24 1.48
CA ASN A 91 -6.09 0.55 2.78
C ASN A 91 -5.26 1.19 3.92
N PHE A 92 -4.22 1.96 3.59
CA PHE A 92 -3.27 2.49 4.57
C PHE A 92 -3.22 4.01 4.46
N ILE A 93 -4.16 4.69 5.10
CA ILE A 93 -4.21 6.14 5.24
C ILE A 93 -4.09 6.46 6.72
N ASP A 94 -3.24 7.42 7.07
CA ASP A 94 -3.17 7.88 8.45
C ASP A 94 -4.46 8.59 8.87
N THR A 95 -4.71 8.66 10.18
CA THR A 95 -5.98 9.16 10.72
C THR A 95 -6.22 10.64 10.40
N ASP A 96 -5.17 11.45 10.31
CA ASP A 96 -5.33 12.90 10.09
C ASP A 96 -5.58 13.19 8.61
N SER A 97 -4.85 12.53 7.71
CA SER A 97 -5.12 12.56 6.27
C SER A 97 -6.53 12.07 5.96
N ARG A 98 -6.98 10.98 6.59
CA ARG A 98 -8.34 10.45 6.40
C ARG A 98 -9.39 11.48 6.82
N LYS A 99 -9.30 12.03 8.04
CA LYS A 99 -10.24 13.06 8.51
C LYS A 99 -10.29 14.29 7.59
N ALA A 100 -9.15 14.72 7.07
CA ALA A 100 -9.07 15.85 6.16
C ALA A 100 -9.78 15.55 4.83
N LEU A 101 -9.55 14.37 4.27
CA LEU A 101 -10.20 13.91 3.05
C LEU A 101 -11.70 13.68 3.25
N ASP A 102 -12.13 13.14 4.39
CA ASP A 102 -13.54 13.00 4.77
C ASP A 102 -14.23 14.36 4.85
N ASN A 103 -13.57 15.37 5.43
CA ASN A 103 -14.08 16.74 5.46
C ASN A 103 -14.19 17.34 4.06
N GLY A 104 -13.17 17.17 3.23
CA GLY A 104 -13.18 17.57 1.82
C GLY A 104 -14.36 16.94 1.07
N LEU A 105 -14.48 15.61 1.12
CA LEU A 105 -15.53 14.86 0.44
C LEU A 105 -16.94 15.26 0.91
N SER A 106 -17.14 15.31 2.23
CA SER A 106 -18.44 15.65 2.85
C SER A 106 -18.88 17.06 2.47
N ARG A 107 -17.94 18.02 2.51
CA ARG A 107 -18.21 19.40 2.12
C ARG A 107 -18.52 19.51 0.63
N SER A 108 -17.77 18.83 -0.22
CA SER A 108 -18.01 18.85 -1.67
C SER A 108 -19.37 18.27 -2.03
N LEU A 109 -19.78 17.17 -1.40
CA LEU A 109 -21.11 16.61 -1.61
C LEU A 109 -22.21 17.60 -1.22
N PHE A 110 -22.09 18.24 -0.07
CA PHE A 110 -23.07 19.23 0.40
C PHE A 110 -23.19 20.42 -0.56
N LEU A 111 -22.06 20.92 -1.06
CA LEU A 111 -22.02 22.01 -2.03
C LEU A 111 -22.64 21.61 -3.38
N LEU A 112 -22.31 20.42 -3.89
CA LEU A 112 -22.82 19.89 -5.14
C LEU A 112 -24.33 19.63 -5.11
N ALA A 113 -24.86 19.19 -3.97
CA ALA A 113 -26.30 18.94 -3.80
C ALA A 113 -27.13 20.24 -3.72
N GLY A 114 -26.50 21.35 -3.33
CA GLY A 114 -27.19 22.59 -3.03
C GLY A 114 -27.89 22.58 -1.65
N PRO A 115 -28.47 23.71 -1.21
CA PRO A 115 -28.88 23.89 0.19
C PRO A 115 -29.99 22.93 0.66
N GLU A 116 -31.01 22.70 -0.17
CA GLU A 116 -32.16 21.86 0.20
C GLU A 116 -31.79 20.37 0.20
N GLU A 117 -31.22 19.87 -0.90
CA GLU A 117 -30.83 18.47 -1.02
C GLU A 117 -29.62 18.14 -0.15
N GLY A 118 -28.70 19.09 0.04
CA GLY A 118 -27.57 18.97 0.95
C GLY A 118 -28.00 18.80 2.40
N ALA A 119 -29.04 19.52 2.85
CA ALA A 119 -29.62 19.32 4.19
C ALA A 119 -30.24 17.92 4.33
N ARG A 120 -30.94 17.43 3.29
CA ARG A 120 -31.52 16.08 3.27
C ARG A 120 -30.44 14.99 3.32
N ILE A 121 -29.36 15.16 2.56
CA ILE A 121 -28.21 14.25 2.57
C ILE A 121 -27.53 14.25 3.93
N LYS A 122 -27.33 15.43 4.53
CA LYS A 122 -26.74 15.57 5.87
C LYS A 122 -27.54 14.80 6.92
N GLU A 123 -28.86 14.91 6.89
CA GLU A 123 -29.75 14.13 7.77
C GLU A 123 -29.59 12.62 7.53
N LYS A 124 -29.59 12.18 6.26
CA LYS A 124 -29.39 10.77 5.91
C LYS A 124 -28.04 10.22 6.36
N VAL A 125 -26.98 11.00 6.26
CA VAL A 125 -25.65 10.61 6.77
C VAL A 125 -25.68 10.51 8.29
N ALA A 126 -26.30 11.45 9.00
CA ALA A 126 -26.44 11.37 10.46
C ALA A 126 -27.25 10.15 10.92
N GLU A 127 -28.33 9.81 10.21
CA GLU A 127 -29.10 8.58 10.43
C GLU A 127 -28.23 7.32 10.26
N PHE A 128 -27.42 7.28 9.20
CA PHE A 128 -26.51 6.17 8.91
C PHE A 128 -25.39 6.04 9.95
N GLU A 129 -24.76 7.15 10.37
CA GLU A 129 -23.76 7.16 11.44
C GLU A 129 -24.33 6.60 12.75
N ASN A 130 -25.57 6.99 13.10
CA ASN A 130 -26.25 6.48 14.28
C ASN A 130 -26.56 4.98 14.14
N LEU A 131 -27.02 4.53 12.97
CA LEU A 131 -27.21 3.10 12.68
C LEU A 131 -25.89 2.31 12.82
N LYS A 132 -24.81 2.81 12.19
CA LYS A 132 -23.46 2.23 12.25
C LYS A 132 -22.96 2.07 13.69
N SER A 133 -23.27 3.01 14.58
CA SER A 133 -22.88 2.94 15.99
C SER A 133 -23.63 1.87 16.81
N ARG A 134 -24.79 1.41 16.33
CA ARG A 134 -25.67 0.47 17.04
C ARG A 134 -25.58 -0.96 16.55
N ILE A 135 -25.14 -1.17 15.31
CA ILE A 135 -25.03 -2.52 14.74
C ILE A 135 -23.84 -3.28 15.32
N VAL A 136 -24.00 -4.60 15.41
CA VAL A 136 -22.92 -5.54 15.80
C VAL A 136 -22.28 -6.18 14.57
N ASN A 137 -23.02 -6.28 13.47
CA ASN A 137 -22.61 -6.97 12.26
C ASN A 137 -22.95 -6.16 11.00
N ILE A 138 -21.99 -6.03 10.10
CA ILE A 138 -22.13 -5.34 8.79
C ILE A 138 -23.09 -6.05 7.84
N THR A 139 -23.48 -7.29 8.13
CA THR A 139 -24.48 -8.03 7.33
C THR A 139 -25.93 -7.72 7.75
N ASP A 140 -26.15 -6.75 8.64
CA ASP A 140 -27.49 -6.32 9.04
C ASP A 140 -28.26 -5.79 7.81
N PRO A 141 -29.46 -6.32 7.51
CA PRO A 141 -30.26 -5.85 6.37
C PRO A 141 -30.59 -4.36 6.40
N GLU A 142 -30.78 -3.77 7.59
CA GLU A 142 -31.04 -2.34 7.73
C GLU A 142 -29.79 -1.51 7.39
N TYR A 143 -28.62 -1.98 7.83
CA TYR A 143 -27.34 -1.35 7.50
C TYR A 143 -27.07 -1.39 6.00
N ILE A 144 -27.19 -2.56 5.37
CA ILE A 144 -26.97 -2.72 3.92
C ILE A 144 -27.96 -1.86 3.12
N LYS A 145 -29.22 -1.78 3.58
CA LYS A 145 -30.22 -0.94 2.92
C LYS A 145 -29.86 0.54 3.02
N ALA A 146 -29.54 1.04 4.21
CA ALA A 146 -29.17 2.44 4.42
C ALA A 146 -27.87 2.81 3.67
N ASP A 147 -26.90 1.91 3.65
CA ASP A 147 -25.66 2.00 2.86
C ASP A 147 -25.97 2.20 1.37
N LYS A 148 -26.80 1.32 0.80
CA LYS A 148 -27.21 1.39 -0.62
C LYS A 148 -28.06 2.60 -0.96
N GLU A 149 -28.90 3.06 -0.03
CA GLU A 149 -29.70 4.28 -0.22
C GLU A 149 -28.79 5.52 -0.28
N LEU A 150 -27.81 5.64 0.63
CA LEU A 150 -26.83 6.73 0.59
C LEU A 150 -25.96 6.68 -0.65
N GLU A 151 -25.46 5.50 -1.02
CA GLU A 151 -24.70 5.30 -2.25
C GLU A 151 -25.50 5.78 -3.47
N SER A 152 -26.76 5.35 -3.60
CA SER A 152 -27.64 5.70 -4.72
C SER A 152 -27.96 7.19 -4.77
N LEU A 153 -28.00 7.85 -3.62
CA LEU A 153 -28.28 9.28 -3.50
C LEU A 153 -27.08 10.14 -3.86
N ALA A 154 -25.91 9.83 -3.32
CA ALA A 154 -24.72 10.66 -3.42
C ALA A 154 -23.87 10.36 -4.66
N ALA A 155 -23.83 9.12 -5.15
CA ALA A 155 -22.99 8.76 -6.29
C ALA A 155 -23.27 9.61 -7.56
N PRO A 156 -24.53 9.86 -7.96
CA PRO A 156 -24.80 10.73 -9.12
C PRO A 156 -24.33 12.17 -8.91
N ILE A 157 -24.47 12.70 -7.69
CA ILE A 157 -24.07 14.08 -7.34
C ILE A 157 -22.54 14.22 -7.42
N LEU A 158 -21.81 13.18 -7.01
CA LEU A 158 -20.35 13.10 -7.12
C LEU A 158 -19.85 12.78 -8.55
N GLY A 159 -20.75 12.64 -9.52
CA GLY A 159 -20.41 12.32 -10.90
C GLY A 159 -19.88 10.90 -11.09
N LEU A 160 -20.20 9.97 -10.19
CA LEU A 160 -19.76 8.57 -10.26
C LEU A 160 -20.70 7.75 -11.15
N SER A 161 -20.12 6.86 -11.96
CA SER A 161 -20.91 5.92 -12.75
C SER A 161 -21.51 4.81 -11.87
N PRO A 162 -22.65 4.19 -12.26
CA PRO A 162 -23.25 3.09 -11.50
C PRO A 162 -22.37 1.85 -11.29
N LYS A 163 -21.25 1.74 -12.04
CA LYS A 163 -20.28 0.64 -11.93
C LYS A 163 -18.97 1.08 -11.31
N ASP A 164 -18.87 2.32 -10.85
CA ASP A 164 -17.67 2.84 -10.23
C ASP A 164 -17.53 2.25 -8.83
N VAL A 165 -16.45 1.52 -8.59
CA VAL A 165 -16.20 0.89 -7.28
C VAL A 165 -16.07 1.91 -6.14
N ARG A 166 -15.74 3.17 -6.44
CA ARG A 166 -15.62 4.23 -5.45
C ARG A 166 -16.97 4.59 -4.81
N SER A 167 -18.09 4.26 -5.45
CA SER A 167 -19.43 4.48 -4.86
C SER A 167 -19.61 3.71 -3.56
N THR A 168 -18.98 2.55 -3.45
CA THR A 168 -19.05 1.68 -2.25
C THR A 168 -18.40 2.27 -1.01
N LEU A 169 -17.62 3.35 -1.16
CA LEU A 169 -16.93 4.01 -0.06
C LEU A 169 -17.73 5.17 0.52
N ILE A 170 -18.68 5.73 -0.25
CA ILE A 170 -19.37 6.99 0.07
C ILE A 170 -19.95 6.99 1.49
N SER A 171 -20.78 6.01 1.81
CA SER A 171 -21.47 5.92 3.10
C SER A 171 -20.51 5.83 4.29
N ILE A 172 -19.31 5.26 4.07
CA ILE A 172 -18.32 4.99 5.11
C ILE A 172 -17.49 6.25 5.40
N GLU A 173 -17.18 7.04 4.37
CA GLU A 173 -16.28 8.19 4.44
C GLU A 173 -17.01 9.53 4.63
N LEU A 174 -18.33 9.59 4.35
CA LEU A 174 -19.11 10.79 4.62
C LEU A 174 -19.34 10.97 6.12
N SER A 175 -19.23 12.23 6.57
CA SER A 175 -19.47 12.63 7.95
C SER A 175 -20.44 13.80 8.01
N SER A 176 -21.55 13.63 8.74
CA SER A 176 -22.59 14.67 8.82
C SER A 176 -22.06 15.94 9.49
N SER A 177 -21.16 15.79 10.47
CA SER A 177 -20.51 16.88 11.20
C SER A 177 -19.53 17.70 10.33
N MET A 178 -19.09 17.16 9.20
CA MET A 178 -18.05 17.75 8.35
C MET A 178 -18.60 18.39 7.06
N MET A 179 -19.93 18.50 6.91
CA MET A 179 -20.56 19.04 5.71
C MET A 179 -20.65 20.58 5.68
N ASP A 180 -20.56 21.22 6.85
CA ASP A 180 -20.84 22.65 6.99
C ASP A 180 -19.70 23.52 6.47
N GLU A 181 -18.45 23.14 6.72
CA GLU A 181 -17.28 23.92 6.34
C GLU A 181 -16.06 23.04 6.04
N LEU A 182 -15.18 23.55 5.17
CA LEU A 182 -13.85 23.00 4.98
C LEU A 182 -12.90 23.67 5.98
N THR A 183 -12.53 22.92 7.02
CA THR A 183 -11.68 23.39 8.13
C THR A 183 -10.29 23.80 7.63
N GLN A 184 -9.64 24.74 8.32
CA GLN A 184 -8.29 25.21 7.95
C GLN A 184 -7.29 24.05 7.97
N ASP A 185 -7.34 23.20 8.99
CA ASP A 185 -6.49 22.00 9.09
C ASP A 185 -6.66 21.07 7.87
N SER A 186 -7.90 20.89 7.40
CA SER A 186 -8.17 20.08 6.21
C SER A 186 -7.66 20.74 4.93
N ARG A 187 -7.75 22.07 4.80
CA ARG A 187 -7.19 22.82 3.65
C ARG A 187 -5.68 22.61 3.53
N GLU A 188 -4.97 22.51 4.65
CA GLU A 188 -3.53 22.31 4.65
C GLU A 188 -3.16 20.82 4.49
N ALA A 189 -3.93 19.91 5.07
CA ALA A 189 -3.66 18.48 5.06
C ALA A 189 -4.02 17.78 3.74
N ILE A 190 -5.08 18.21 3.03
CA ILE A 190 -5.54 17.56 1.79
C ILE A 190 -4.44 17.53 0.72
N PRO A 191 -3.74 18.64 0.37
CA PRO A 191 -2.67 18.59 -0.62
C PRO A 191 -1.51 17.67 -0.22
N ALA A 192 -1.16 17.67 1.07
CA ALA A 192 -0.12 16.80 1.60
C ALA A 192 -0.52 15.31 1.49
N ALA A 193 -1.76 14.98 1.84
CA ALA A 193 -2.32 13.64 1.69
C ALA A 193 -2.36 13.21 0.21
N MET A 194 -2.89 14.06 -0.68
CA MET A 194 -2.95 13.77 -2.11
C MET A 194 -1.56 13.51 -2.69
N SER A 195 -0.57 14.34 -2.36
CA SER A 195 0.82 14.16 -2.80
C SER A 195 1.44 12.88 -2.27
N LEU A 196 1.26 12.59 -0.98
CA LEU A 196 1.80 11.39 -0.33
C LEU A 196 1.22 10.10 -0.93
N TYR A 197 -0.09 10.08 -1.16
CA TYR A 197 -0.79 8.86 -1.55
C TYR A 197 -0.89 8.67 -3.05
N LEU A 198 -0.80 9.70 -3.90
CA LEU A 198 -0.96 9.57 -5.35
C LEU A 198 0.34 9.76 -6.15
N ILE A 199 1.46 10.09 -5.50
CA ILE A 199 2.77 10.14 -6.14
C ILE A 199 3.56 8.91 -5.73
N HIS A 200 3.91 8.08 -6.72
CA HIS A 200 4.60 6.82 -6.48
C HIS A 200 5.95 6.78 -7.20
N PRO A 201 6.99 6.20 -6.58
CA PRO A 201 8.27 6.01 -7.24
C PRO A 201 8.13 4.94 -8.33
N GLN A 202 8.29 5.34 -9.60
CA GLN A 202 8.28 4.44 -10.75
C GLN A 202 9.63 4.42 -11.47
N SER A 203 9.98 3.29 -12.05
CA SER A 203 11.22 3.09 -12.81
C SER A 203 11.03 1.96 -13.84
N PHE A 204 12.01 1.77 -14.73
CA PHE A 204 11.96 0.64 -15.66
C PHE A 204 11.89 -0.73 -14.96
N LEU A 205 12.32 -0.84 -13.69
CA LEU A 205 12.19 -2.07 -12.89
C LEU A 205 10.75 -2.30 -12.41
N THR A 206 9.98 -1.24 -12.17
CA THR A 206 8.57 -1.35 -11.79
C THR A 206 7.67 -1.54 -13.00
N ASP A 207 7.99 -0.85 -14.09
CA ASP A 207 7.16 -0.78 -15.30
C ASP A 207 7.44 -1.92 -16.29
N GLY A 208 8.64 -2.50 -16.19
CA GLY A 208 9.03 -3.65 -16.98
C GLY A 208 8.10 -4.83 -16.74
N ARG A 209 7.74 -5.56 -17.81
CA ARG A 209 6.95 -6.79 -17.72
C ARG A 209 7.80 -7.98 -18.13
N PHE A 210 7.68 -9.06 -17.37
CA PHE A 210 8.32 -10.34 -17.66
C PHE A 210 7.28 -11.45 -17.57
N LEU A 211 7.11 -12.22 -18.66
CA LEU A 211 6.12 -13.29 -18.77
C LEU A 211 4.67 -12.85 -18.43
N GLY A 212 4.32 -11.59 -18.72
CA GLY A 212 3.00 -11.01 -18.44
C GLY A 212 2.82 -10.43 -17.04
N PHE A 213 3.82 -10.54 -16.15
CA PHE A 213 3.78 -9.98 -14.80
C PHE A 213 4.70 -8.76 -14.65
N PRO A 214 4.43 -7.83 -13.72
CA PRO A 214 5.39 -6.78 -13.37
C PRO A 214 6.73 -7.38 -12.92
N PHE A 215 7.83 -6.89 -13.48
CA PHE A 215 9.16 -7.45 -13.32
C PHE A 215 9.60 -7.51 -11.86
N HIS A 216 9.34 -6.45 -11.09
CA HIS A 216 9.68 -6.41 -9.67
C HIS A 216 8.99 -7.52 -8.86
N TYR A 217 7.71 -7.84 -9.13
CA TYR A 217 7.03 -8.96 -8.49
C TYR A 217 7.60 -10.31 -8.92
N PHE A 218 7.92 -10.48 -10.21
CA PHE A 218 8.61 -11.67 -10.69
C PHE A 218 9.96 -11.85 -9.97
N TYR A 219 10.72 -10.77 -9.85
CA TYR A 219 12.02 -10.77 -9.21
C TYR A 219 11.90 -11.22 -7.75
N THR A 220 11.02 -10.57 -6.99
CA THR A 220 10.90 -10.83 -5.54
C THR A 220 10.30 -12.19 -5.23
N SER A 221 9.33 -12.66 -6.02
CA SER A 221 8.57 -13.86 -5.69
C SER A 221 9.14 -15.14 -6.32
N ILE A 222 9.67 -15.06 -7.55
CA ILE A 222 10.10 -16.24 -8.31
C ILE A 222 11.62 -16.28 -8.43
N PHE A 223 12.25 -15.20 -8.92
CA PHE A 223 13.71 -15.20 -9.13
C PHE A 223 14.47 -15.43 -7.83
N LEU A 224 14.11 -14.73 -6.74
CA LEU A 224 14.76 -14.92 -5.44
C LEU A 224 14.59 -16.36 -4.90
N LEU A 225 13.45 -17.00 -5.16
CA LEU A 225 13.22 -18.40 -4.77
C LEU A 225 14.12 -19.35 -5.56
N VAL A 226 14.16 -19.20 -6.88
CA VAL A 226 15.03 -20.00 -7.76
C VAL A 226 16.50 -19.78 -7.40
N LEU A 227 16.89 -18.54 -7.14
CA LEU A 227 18.23 -18.20 -6.66
C LEU A 227 18.54 -18.92 -5.35
N PHE A 228 17.64 -18.89 -4.37
CA PHE A 228 17.83 -19.57 -3.09
C PHE A 228 18.04 -21.07 -3.26
N VAL A 229 17.17 -21.75 -4.03
CA VAL A 229 17.33 -23.19 -4.34
C VAL A 229 18.65 -23.46 -5.05
N GLY A 230 19.03 -22.61 -6.01
CA GLY A 230 20.31 -22.70 -6.72
C GLY A 230 21.52 -22.53 -5.79
N LEU A 231 21.45 -21.63 -4.81
CA LEU A 231 22.50 -21.45 -3.81
C LEU A 231 22.61 -22.68 -2.89
N CYS A 232 21.50 -23.28 -2.48
CA CYS A 232 21.49 -24.53 -1.71
C CYS A 232 22.08 -25.69 -2.51
N TRP A 233 21.71 -25.83 -3.78
CA TRP A 233 22.28 -26.85 -4.65
C TRP A 233 23.78 -26.66 -4.87
N MET A 234 24.20 -25.41 -5.09
CA MET A 234 25.61 -25.05 -5.21
C MET A 234 26.40 -25.30 -3.92
N TYR A 235 25.77 -25.14 -2.75
CA TYR A 235 26.35 -25.52 -1.46
C TYR A 235 26.65 -27.02 -1.44
N CYS A 236 25.65 -27.88 -1.67
CA CYS A 236 25.83 -29.34 -1.66
C CYS A 236 26.93 -29.79 -2.63
N ILE A 237 26.90 -29.33 -3.88
CA ILE A 237 27.94 -29.70 -4.86
C ILE A 237 29.34 -29.28 -4.38
N ARG A 238 29.48 -28.11 -3.76
CA ARG A 238 30.80 -27.64 -3.31
C ARG A 238 31.26 -28.33 -2.05
N THR A 239 30.37 -28.72 -1.14
CA THR A 239 30.72 -29.53 0.03
C THR A 239 31.12 -30.94 -0.40
N ASP A 240 30.32 -31.61 -1.22
CA ASP A 240 30.60 -33.00 -1.67
C ASP A 240 31.94 -33.10 -2.40
N ARG A 241 32.21 -32.14 -3.30
CA ARG A 241 33.49 -32.07 -4.02
C ARG A 241 34.69 -31.85 -3.08
N ARG A 242 34.49 -31.19 -1.94
CA ARG A 242 35.55 -30.92 -0.98
C ARG A 242 35.74 -32.11 -0.04
N ASP A 243 34.67 -32.73 0.41
CA ASP A 243 34.72 -33.93 1.23
C ASP A 243 35.39 -35.08 0.47
N ALA A 244 35.07 -35.25 -0.82
CA ALA A 244 35.77 -36.17 -1.72
C ALA A 244 37.28 -35.88 -1.84
N ARG A 245 37.70 -34.62 -1.85
CA ARG A 245 39.14 -34.23 -1.90
C ARG A 245 39.85 -34.48 -0.58
N LEU A 246 39.15 -34.33 0.54
CA LEU A 246 39.68 -34.56 1.88
C LEU A 246 39.65 -36.04 2.29
N GLY A 247 39.19 -36.94 1.41
CA GLY A 247 39.08 -38.36 1.70
C GLY A 247 37.98 -38.70 2.71
N ILE A 248 37.09 -37.76 3.00
CA ILE A 248 35.94 -37.93 3.86
C ILE A 248 34.84 -38.53 2.97
N LYS A 249 34.94 -39.84 2.71
CA LYS A 249 33.86 -40.56 2.04
C LYS A 249 32.71 -40.70 3.02
N GLU A 250 31.55 -40.16 2.68
CA GLU A 250 30.30 -40.77 3.13
C GLU A 250 30.22 -42.17 2.49
N VAL A 251 30.03 -43.20 3.33
CA VAL A 251 29.48 -44.49 2.90
C VAL A 251 27.97 -44.33 2.76
#